data_AF-A0A1B6LIZ7-F1
#
_entry.id   AF-A0A1B6LIZ7-F1
#
_cell.length_a   1.000
_cell.length_b   1.000
_cell.length_c   1.000
_cell.angle_alpha   90.00
_cell.angle_beta   90.00
_cell.angle_gamma   90.00
#
_symmetry.space_group_name_H-M   'P 1'
#
loop_
_entity.id
_entity.type
_entity.pdbx_description
1 polymer ?
#
loop_
_entity_poly.entity_id
_entity_poly.type
_entity_poly.pdbx_seq_one_letter_code
_entity_poly.pdbx_strand_id
1 'polypeptide(L)'
;MALRWIVLVAALCQGFVLVYPEGSYRKPDGSHGWEYYTKEGADAAATLESQFKGLLCSWREYVEKLKSDNNASVALTLYDDTARYAANANVTACVPSNSQYRSSTAHKIVDTVDSCADFTYFSCGTHFCTFVKLITNALIKVQTADNDLGFNRDVCFSLRTPEPPSCVESERKLLVLINEPVSREELAKIRYERQEALFSNKKALDLCVENTLKNVATDLQARTQSIIECIDGLKD
;
A
#
# COMPACT_ATOMS: atom_id res chain seq x y z
N MET A 1 -21.67 2.18 1.06
CA MET A 1 -21.03 1.54 2.23
C MET A 1 -19.55 1.22 2.01
N ALA A 2 -19.06 1.02 0.77
CA ALA A 2 -17.63 0.81 0.49
C ALA A 2 -16.73 2.05 0.74
N LEU A 3 -17.26 3.27 0.58
CA LEU A 3 -16.51 4.51 0.81
C LEU A 3 -16.03 4.72 2.25
N ARG A 4 -16.68 4.14 3.26
CA ARG A 4 -16.26 4.30 4.67
C ARG A 4 -14.97 3.54 5.00
N TRP A 5 -14.68 2.45 4.28
CA TRP A 5 -13.45 1.69 4.46
C TRP A 5 -12.24 2.37 3.79
N ILE A 6 -12.47 3.10 2.68
CA ILE A 6 -11.44 3.87 1.97
C ILE A 6 -10.93 5.04 2.83
N VAL A 7 -11.82 5.68 3.61
CA VAL A 7 -11.43 6.78 4.52
C VAL A 7 -10.58 6.28 5.69
N LEU A 8 -10.83 5.07 6.20
CA LEU A 8 -10.01 4.45 7.26
C LEU A 8 -8.63 4.02 6.74
N VAL A 9 -8.54 3.66 5.45
CA VAL A 9 -7.30 3.22 4.78
C VAL A 9 -6.41 4.40 4.36
N ALA A 10 -6.99 5.52 3.93
CA ALA A 10 -6.24 6.73 3.56
C ALA A 10 -5.58 7.42 4.78
N ALA A 11 -6.19 7.33 5.96
CA ALA A 11 -5.66 7.92 7.20
C ALA A 11 -4.36 7.25 7.69
N LEU A 12 -4.09 5.99 7.30
CA LEU A 12 -2.95 5.20 7.81
C LEU A 12 -1.63 5.44 7.05
N CYS A 13 -1.68 6.05 5.86
CA CYS A 13 -0.48 6.32 5.06
C CYS A 13 0.16 7.70 5.31
N GLN A 14 -0.54 8.65 5.94
CA GLN A 14 -0.02 10.02 6.15
C GLN A 14 0.72 10.22 7.47
N GLY A 15 0.92 9.17 8.27
CA GLY A 15 1.69 9.27 9.51
C GLY A 15 0.99 10.18 10.53
N PHE A 16 0.00 9.63 11.22
CA PHE A 16 -0.36 10.21 12.51
C PHE A 16 0.79 9.99 13.48
N VAL A 17 1.53 11.07 13.73
CA VAL A 17 2.27 11.25 14.98
C VAL A 17 1.20 11.38 16.06
N LEU A 18 0.96 10.29 16.81
CA LEU A 18 0.31 10.39 18.11
C LEU A 18 1.29 11.11 19.03
N VAL A 19 1.22 12.44 19.06
CA VAL A 19 1.78 13.23 20.16
C VAL A 19 0.89 12.90 21.37
N TYR A 20 1.40 12.05 22.27
CA TYR A 20 0.86 11.96 23.62
C TYR A 20 1.40 13.17 24.40
N PRO A 21 0.54 14.10 24.87
CA PRO A 21 0.96 14.97 25.94
C PRO A 21 1.06 14.13 27.21
N GLU A 22 2.21 14.21 27.88
CA GLU A 22 2.44 13.56 29.16
C GLU A 22 1.38 13.95 30.19
N GLY A 23 0.84 12.95 30.88
CA GLY A 23 0.14 13.12 32.16
C GLY A 23 -1.35 13.44 32.06
N SER A 24 -2.17 12.40 31.91
CA SER A 24 -3.35 12.13 32.77
C SER A 24 -4.18 10.97 32.22
N TYR A 25 -4.26 9.89 33.01
CA TYR A 25 -5.22 8.81 32.80
C TYR A 25 -6.63 9.32 33.13
N ARG A 26 -7.38 9.80 32.12
CA ARG A 26 -8.86 9.72 32.03
C ARG A 26 -9.35 10.17 30.66
N LYS A 27 -10.19 9.32 30.05
CA LYS A 27 -10.87 9.47 28.75
C LYS A 27 -11.59 10.81 28.57
N PRO A 28 -11.79 11.21 27.30
CA PRO A 28 -13.16 11.51 26.85
C PRO A 28 -13.54 10.79 25.53
N ASP A 29 -14.85 10.61 25.39
CA ASP A 29 -15.61 10.09 24.25
C ASP A 29 -15.08 10.50 22.86
N GLY A 30 -15.01 9.53 21.94
CA GLY A 30 -15.19 9.81 20.50
C GLY A 30 -14.14 9.31 19.51
N SER A 31 -13.24 8.37 19.85
CA SER A 31 -12.30 7.83 18.84
C SER A 31 -12.88 6.60 18.13
N HIS A 32 -13.05 6.67 16.80
CA HIS A 32 -13.29 5.51 15.95
C HIS A 32 -11.97 4.75 15.70
N GLY A 33 -11.38 4.19 16.76
CA GLY A 33 -10.13 3.42 16.75
C GLY A 33 -10.10 2.34 17.84
N TRP A 34 -9.18 1.38 17.72
CA TRP A 34 -8.96 0.36 18.74
C TRP A 34 -8.31 1.02 19.97
N GLU A 35 -9.01 1.02 21.11
CA GLU A 35 -8.46 1.48 22.38
C GLU A 35 -7.87 0.28 23.15
N TYR A 36 -6.68 0.45 23.70
CA TYR A 36 -5.96 -0.54 24.49
C TYR A 36 -5.55 0.02 25.85
N TYR A 37 -5.77 -0.75 26.91
CA TYR A 37 -5.44 -0.46 28.30
C TYR A 37 -3.98 -0.72 28.63
N THR A 38 -3.33 -1.63 27.90
CA THR A 38 -1.94 -2.02 28.17
C THR A 38 -1.02 -1.74 26.99
N LYS A 39 0.28 -1.61 27.28
CA LYS A 39 1.31 -1.48 26.24
C LYS A 39 1.39 -2.74 25.39
N GLU A 40 1.23 -3.91 26.01
CA GLU A 40 1.28 -5.20 25.35
C GLU A 40 0.17 -5.34 24.30
N GLY A 41 -1.06 -4.91 24.64
CA GLY A 41 -2.17 -4.85 23.69
C GLY A 41 -1.90 -3.86 22.54
N ALA A 42 -1.40 -2.66 22.86
CA ALA A 42 -1.08 -1.64 21.87
C ALA A 42 0.03 -2.08 20.90
N ASP A 43 1.11 -2.69 21.40
CA ASP A 43 2.24 -3.16 20.59
C ASP A 43 1.82 -4.31 19.64
N ALA A 44 0.98 -5.23 20.13
CA ALA A 44 0.42 -6.31 19.31
C ALA A 44 -0.50 -5.75 18.21
N ALA A 45 -1.36 -4.79 18.55
CA ALA A 45 -2.22 -4.13 17.57
C ALA A 45 -1.43 -3.37 16.50
N ALA A 46 -0.42 -2.58 16.90
CA ALA A 46 0.46 -1.87 15.98
C ALA A 46 1.17 -2.83 15.02
N THR A 47 1.57 -4.02 15.50
CA THR A 47 2.16 -5.07 14.66
C THR A 47 1.18 -5.58 13.61
N LEU A 48 -0.09 -5.79 13.96
CA LEU A 48 -1.14 -6.21 13.04
C LEU A 48 -1.48 -5.10 12.01
N GLU A 49 -1.64 -3.86 12.47
CA GLU A 49 -1.92 -2.70 11.61
C GLU A 49 -0.76 -2.42 10.62
N SER A 50 0.49 -2.67 11.03
CA SER A 50 1.64 -2.56 10.15
C SER A 50 1.54 -3.47 8.91
N GLN A 51 0.79 -4.57 8.98
CA GLN A 51 0.58 -5.45 7.83
C GLN A 51 -0.28 -4.77 6.76
N PHE A 52 -1.33 -4.04 7.16
CA PHE A 52 -2.13 -3.21 6.24
C PHE A 52 -1.29 -2.10 5.63
N LYS A 53 -0.54 -1.37 6.46
CA LYS A 53 0.35 -0.31 5.98
C LYS A 53 1.35 -0.84 4.96
N GLY A 54 1.94 -2.00 5.23
CA GLY A 54 2.87 -2.67 4.31
C GLY A 54 2.23 -2.98 2.96
N LEU A 55 0.99 -3.50 2.94
CA LEU A 55 0.26 -3.76 1.69
C LEU A 55 0.07 -2.48 0.86
N LEU A 56 -0.41 -1.41 1.50
CA LEU A 56 -0.71 -0.14 0.84
C LEU A 56 0.55 0.54 0.32
N CYS A 57 1.64 0.54 1.10
CA CYS A 57 2.93 1.07 0.66
C CYS A 57 3.45 0.29 -0.55
N SER A 58 3.46 -1.04 -0.49
CA SER A 58 3.91 -1.87 -1.62
C SER A 58 3.03 -1.72 -2.87
N TRP A 59 1.72 -1.46 -2.71
CA TRP A 59 0.83 -1.13 -3.82
C TRP A 59 1.19 0.22 -4.44
N ARG A 60 1.32 1.27 -3.62
CA ARG A 60 1.69 2.61 -4.09
C ARG A 60 3.04 2.63 -4.80
N GLU A 61 4.05 2.01 -4.20
CA GLU A 61 5.38 1.88 -4.81
C GLU A 61 5.32 1.21 -6.18
N TYR A 62 4.45 0.20 -6.31
CA TYR A 62 4.25 -0.46 -7.58
C TYR A 62 3.57 0.42 -8.62
N VAL A 63 2.49 1.12 -8.25
CA VAL A 63 1.77 2.05 -9.14
C VAL A 63 2.70 3.15 -9.62
N GLU A 64 3.47 3.76 -8.71
CA GLU A 64 4.43 4.82 -9.06
C GLU A 64 5.52 4.31 -10.00
N LYS A 65 6.06 3.10 -9.75
CA LYS A 65 7.02 2.48 -10.67
C LYS A 65 6.41 2.22 -12.05
N LEU A 66 5.15 1.78 -12.10
CA LEU A 66 4.50 1.46 -13.36
C LEU A 66 4.30 2.70 -14.25
N LYS A 67 4.24 3.92 -13.68
CA LYS A 67 4.19 5.18 -14.44
C LYS A 67 5.43 5.39 -15.31
N SER A 68 6.60 4.89 -14.92
CA SER A 68 7.85 5.01 -15.69
C SER A 68 8.24 3.74 -16.45
N ASP A 69 7.81 2.57 -15.99
CA ASP A 69 8.39 1.30 -16.43
C ASP A 69 7.47 0.47 -17.33
N ASN A 70 6.26 0.94 -17.64
CA ASN A 70 5.38 0.26 -18.59
C ASN A 70 5.85 0.43 -20.05
N ASN A 71 5.36 -0.42 -20.95
CA ASN A 71 5.74 -0.43 -22.37
C ASN A 71 5.58 0.93 -23.07
N ALA A 72 4.53 1.70 -22.77
CA ALA A 72 4.32 3.02 -23.37
C ALA A 72 5.28 4.07 -22.80
N SER A 73 5.60 4.02 -21.50
CA SER A 73 6.61 4.91 -20.88
C SER A 73 8.01 4.64 -21.41
N VAL A 74 8.36 3.36 -21.60
CA VAL A 74 9.64 2.97 -22.23
C VAL A 74 9.69 3.44 -23.68
N ALA A 75 8.61 3.24 -24.44
CA ALA A 75 8.53 3.72 -25.83
C ALA A 75 8.61 5.25 -25.91
N LEU A 76 8.03 5.98 -24.94
CA LEU A 76 8.10 7.43 -24.88
C LEU A 76 9.53 7.90 -24.61
N THR A 77 10.21 7.27 -23.64
CA THR A 77 11.62 7.56 -23.34
C THR A 77 12.49 7.36 -24.57
N LEU A 78 12.32 6.23 -25.27
CA LEU A 78 13.07 5.94 -26.49
C LEU A 78 12.79 6.98 -27.59
N TYR A 79 11.53 7.31 -27.85
CA TYR A 79 11.15 8.36 -28.80
C TYR A 79 11.83 9.70 -28.45
N ASP A 80 11.84 10.06 -27.17
CA ASP A 80 12.38 11.33 -26.70
C ASP A 80 13.91 11.40 -26.82
N ASP A 81 14.59 10.28 -26.57
CA ASP A 81 16.03 10.14 -26.75
C ASP A 81 16.43 10.19 -28.23
N THR A 82 15.68 9.48 -29.09
CA THR A 82 15.90 9.52 -30.55
C THR A 82 15.65 10.92 -31.12
N ALA A 83 14.58 11.60 -30.70
CA ALA A 83 14.30 12.98 -31.11
C ALA A 83 15.39 13.96 -30.65
N ARG A 84 15.90 13.81 -29.41
CA ARG A 84 17.02 14.62 -28.90
C ARG A 84 18.31 14.36 -29.66
N TYR A 85 18.61 13.10 -29.98
CA TYR A 85 19.77 12.74 -30.78
C TYR A 85 19.73 13.40 -32.16
N ALA A 86 18.60 13.30 -32.86
CA ALA A 86 18.40 13.93 -34.17
C ALA A 86 18.57 15.46 -34.12
N ALA A 87 18.02 16.11 -33.09
CA ALA A 87 18.18 17.54 -32.89
C ALA A 87 19.64 17.95 -32.66
N ASN A 88 20.38 17.20 -31.83
CA ASN A 88 21.79 17.45 -31.55
C ASN A 88 22.70 17.22 -32.76
N ALA A 89 22.30 16.32 -33.66
CA ALA A 89 22.99 16.08 -34.93
C ALA A 89 22.68 17.16 -36.00
N ASN A 90 21.96 18.23 -35.65
CA ASN A 90 21.44 19.26 -36.57
C ASN A 90 20.50 18.70 -37.66
N VAL A 91 19.88 17.56 -37.41
CA VAL A 91 18.94 16.91 -38.32
C VAL A 91 17.49 17.18 -37.87
N THR A 92 17.19 18.44 -37.59
CA THR A 92 15.89 18.86 -37.04
C THR A 92 14.74 18.64 -38.02
N ALA A 93 15.02 18.49 -39.33
CA ALA A 93 14.03 18.14 -40.33
C ALA A 93 13.39 16.75 -40.09
N CYS A 94 14.12 15.83 -39.44
CA CYS A 94 13.63 14.50 -39.12
C CYS A 94 12.80 14.46 -37.84
N VAL A 95 12.79 15.53 -37.04
CA VAL A 95 12.07 15.59 -35.77
C VAL A 95 10.80 16.42 -35.95
N PRO A 96 9.60 15.83 -35.78
CA PRO A 96 8.39 16.63 -35.71
C PRO A 96 8.48 17.57 -34.51
N SER A 97 8.41 18.88 -34.76
CA SER A 97 8.29 19.90 -33.71
C SER A 97 6.97 19.71 -32.95
N ASN A 98 6.99 18.90 -31.89
CA ASN A 98 5.78 18.66 -31.09
C ASN A 98 6.11 18.32 -29.62
N SER A 99 6.68 19.28 -28.89
CA SER A 99 6.81 19.19 -27.43
C SER A 99 5.46 18.98 -26.74
N GLN A 100 4.38 19.54 -27.31
CA GLN A 100 3.02 19.36 -26.83
C GLN A 100 2.57 17.89 -26.91
N TYR A 101 2.86 17.19 -28.02
CA TYR A 101 2.59 15.76 -28.14
C TYR A 101 3.28 14.97 -27.03
N ARG A 102 4.58 15.19 -26.82
CA ARG A 102 5.35 14.49 -25.77
C ARG A 102 4.74 14.69 -24.38
N SER A 103 4.48 15.93 -24.01
CA SER A 103 3.87 16.26 -22.72
C SER A 103 2.47 15.65 -22.60
N SER A 104 1.64 15.74 -23.64
CA SER A 104 0.28 15.15 -23.63
C SER A 104 0.30 13.63 -23.52
N THR A 105 1.25 12.96 -24.16
CA THR A 105 1.42 11.51 -24.10
C THR A 105 1.93 11.07 -22.73
N ALA A 106 2.88 11.82 -22.14
CA ALA A 106 3.33 11.57 -20.78
C ALA A 106 2.17 11.67 -19.76
N HIS A 107 1.37 12.74 -19.83
CA HIS A 107 0.18 12.91 -18.99
C HIS A 107 -0.82 11.77 -19.19
N LYS A 108 -1.12 11.43 -20.45
CA LYS A 108 -2.03 10.32 -20.76
C LYS A 108 -1.58 9.00 -20.15
N ILE A 109 -0.27 8.70 -20.19
CA ILE A 109 0.27 7.47 -19.59
C ILE A 109 0.06 7.48 -18.08
N VAL A 110 0.45 8.56 -17.40
CA VAL A 110 0.29 8.69 -15.93
C VAL A 110 -1.18 8.58 -15.54
N ASP A 111 -2.07 9.35 -16.18
CA ASP A 111 -3.51 9.35 -15.89
C ASP A 111 -4.13 7.96 -16.13
N THR A 112 -3.65 7.23 -17.14
CA THR A 112 -4.11 5.87 -17.41
C THR A 112 -3.67 4.90 -16.32
N VAL A 113 -2.42 5.00 -15.87
CA VAL A 113 -1.91 4.16 -14.77
C VAL A 113 -2.70 4.45 -13.48
N ASP A 114 -2.93 5.72 -13.14
CA ASP A 114 -3.72 6.10 -11.97
C ASP A 114 -5.17 5.62 -12.09
N SER A 115 -5.82 5.82 -13.24
CA SER A 115 -7.18 5.34 -13.47
C SER A 115 -7.28 3.81 -13.41
N CYS A 116 -6.30 3.08 -13.94
CA CYS A 116 -6.26 1.62 -13.84
C CYS A 116 -6.01 1.17 -12.39
N ALA A 117 -5.18 1.88 -11.63
CA ALA A 117 -4.91 1.59 -10.22
C ALA A 117 -6.14 1.78 -9.34
N ASP A 118 -6.93 2.84 -9.58
CA ASP A 118 -8.19 3.08 -8.88
C ASP A 118 -9.24 1.99 -9.20
N PHE A 119 -9.22 1.48 -10.43
CA PHE A 119 -10.13 0.41 -10.87
C PHE A 119 -9.67 -1.00 -10.50
N THR A 120 -8.37 -1.19 -10.23
CA THR A 120 -7.84 -2.45 -9.69
C THR A 120 -8.24 -2.57 -8.23
N TYR A 121 -9.51 -2.92 -8.08
CA TYR A 121 -10.18 -2.95 -6.81
C TYR A 121 -9.62 -4.12 -6.00
N PHE A 122 -9.21 -3.85 -4.77
CA PHE A 122 -9.12 -4.83 -3.69
C PHE A 122 -10.51 -5.39 -3.38
N SER A 123 -11.12 -6.05 -4.37
CA SER A 123 -12.47 -6.60 -4.30
C SER A 123 -12.39 -7.87 -3.49
N CYS A 124 -13.49 -8.20 -2.79
CA CYS A 124 -13.59 -9.45 -2.03
C CYS A 124 -13.65 -10.68 -2.95
N GLY A 125 -12.61 -10.88 -3.76
CA GLY A 125 -12.43 -12.05 -4.62
C GLY A 125 -11.99 -13.26 -3.82
N THR A 126 -10.88 -13.18 -3.08
CA THR A 126 -10.43 -14.27 -2.18
C THR A 126 -9.45 -13.75 -1.12
N HIS A 127 -8.21 -13.43 -1.51
CA HIS A 127 -7.11 -13.22 -0.57
C HIS A 127 -7.16 -11.89 0.18
N PHE A 128 -7.58 -10.80 -0.45
CA PHE A 128 -7.66 -9.50 0.24
C PHE A 128 -8.68 -9.52 1.38
N CYS A 129 -9.85 -10.13 1.18
CA CYS A 129 -10.86 -10.19 2.24
C CYS A 129 -10.52 -11.23 3.30
N THR A 130 -9.85 -12.32 2.95
CA THR A 130 -9.23 -13.21 3.94
C THR A 130 -8.19 -12.47 4.77
N PHE A 131 -7.28 -11.72 4.14
CA PHE A 131 -6.30 -10.87 4.81
C PHE A 131 -6.95 -9.87 5.77
N VAL A 132 -7.93 -9.10 5.31
CA VAL A 132 -8.68 -8.15 6.14
C VAL A 132 -9.36 -8.86 7.31
N LYS A 133 -10.01 -10.00 7.07
CA LYS A 133 -10.69 -10.78 8.10
C LYS A 133 -9.72 -11.34 9.13
N LEU A 134 -8.57 -11.85 8.72
CA LEU A 134 -7.54 -12.36 9.64
C LEU A 134 -7.03 -11.27 10.57
N ILE A 135 -6.68 -10.10 10.02
CA ILE A 135 -6.24 -8.96 10.85
C ILE A 135 -7.36 -8.47 11.76
N THR A 136 -8.58 -8.32 11.24
CA THR A 136 -9.71 -7.84 12.04
C THR A 136 -10.00 -8.79 13.20
N ASN A 137 -10.03 -10.10 12.95
CA ASN A 137 -10.21 -11.11 14.00
C ASN A 137 -9.05 -11.09 15.01
N ALA A 138 -7.81 -10.91 14.55
CA ALA A 138 -6.65 -10.78 15.41
C ALA A 138 -6.75 -9.55 16.32
N LEU A 139 -7.13 -8.39 15.79
CA LEU A 139 -7.32 -7.15 16.56
C LEU A 139 -8.43 -7.29 17.61
N ILE A 140 -9.55 -7.94 17.28
CA ILE A 140 -10.62 -8.25 18.24
C ILE A 140 -10.10 -9.13 19.38
N LYS A 141 -9.32 -10.17 19.07
CA LYS A 141 -8.71 -11.05 20.09
C LYS A 141 -7.78 -10.26 21.02
N VAL A 142 -6.88 -9.46 20.45
CA VAL A 142 -5.95 -8.61 21.22
C VAL A 142 -6.73 -7.66 22.12
N GLN A 143 -7.72 -6.95 21.59
CA GLN A 143 -8.50 -5.98 22.37
C GLN A 143 -9.28 -6.64 23.49
N THR A 144 -9.87 -7.81 23.25
CA THR A 144 -10.61 -8.54 24.28
C THR A 144 -9.68 -8.95 25.41
N ALA A 145 -8.53 -9.56 25.09
CA ALA A 145 -7.56 -9.99 26.10
C ALA A 145 -6.89 -8.82 26.84
N ASP A 146 -6.68 -7.70 26.16
CA ASP A 146 -6.14 -6.47 26.74
C ASP A 146 -7.12 -5.80 27.72
N ASN A 147 -8.40 -5.73 27.37
CA ASN A 147 -9.45 -5.26 28.28
C ASN A 147 -9.53 -6.12 29.55
N ASP A 148 -9.49 -7.45 29.38
CA ASP A 148 -9.50 -8.40 30.49
C ASP A 148 -8.22 -8.26 31.35
N LEU A 149 -7.07 -7.97 30.74
CA LEU A 149 -5.82 -7.72 31.45
C LEU A 149 -5.87 -6.42 32.25
N GLY A 150 -6.41 -5.35 31.66
CA GLY A 150 -6.66 -4.09 32.37
C GLY A 150 -7.53 -4.31 33.61
N PHE A 151 -8.66 -5.00 33.44
CA PHE A 151 -9.55 -5.35 34.56
C PHE A 151 -8.86 -6.23 35.61
N ASN A 152 -8.12 -7.26 35.20
CA ASN A 152 -7.37 -8.11 36.11
C ASN A 152 -6.34 -7.29 36.90
N ARG A 153 -5.62 -6.36 36.24
CA ARG A 153 -4.65 -5.47 36.89
C ARG A 153 -5.33 -4.57 37.95
N ASP A 154 -6.47 -3.97 37.62
CA ASP A 154 -7.22 -3.12 38.55
C ASP A 154 -7.71 -3.88 39.79
N VAL A 155 -8.24 -5.10 39.60
CA VAL A 155 -8.82 -5.91 40.69
C VAL A 155 -7.74 -6.56 41.54
N CYS A 156 -6.70 -7.12 40.92
CA CYS A 156 -5.72 -7.94 41.62
C CYS A 156 -4.55 -7.15 42.22
N PHE A 157 -4.22 -5.98 41.67
CA PHE A 157 -2.99 -5.26 42.00
C PHE A 157 -3.27 -3.93 42.72
N SER A 158 -4.52 -3.66 43.07
CA SER A 158 -4.86 -2.60 44.01
C SER A 158 -4.50 -3.02 45.45
N LEU A 159 -3.31 -2.58 45.89
CA LEU A 159 -2.93 -2.45 47.31
C LEU A 159 -2.53 -3.72 48.09
N ARG A 160 -2.33 -4.88 47.44
CA ARG A 160 -1.88 -6.11 48.14
C ARG A 160 -0.49 -6.54 47.70
N THR A 161 0.43 -6.61 48.66
CA THR A 161 1.75 -7.26 48.52
C THR A 161 1.90 -8.35 49.59
N PRO A 162 2.28 -9.59 49.22
CA PRO A 162 2.48 -10.08 47.85
C PRO A 162 1.18 -10.29 47.06
N GLU A 163 1.29 -10.31 45.74
CA GLU A 163 0.18 -10.57 44.83
C GLU A 163 -0.37 -12.00 44.98
N PRO A 164 -1.69 -12.22 44.87
CA PRO A 164 -2.26 -13.56 44.90
C PRO A 164 -1.73 -14.40 43.72
N PRO A 165 -1.27 -15.65 43.94
CA PRO A 165 -0.77 -16.51 42.85
C PRO A 165 -1.74 -16.70 41.69
N SER A 166 -3.05 -16.72 41.97
CA SER A 166 -4.11 -16.82 40.96
C SER A 166 -4.17 -15.60 40.03
N CYS A 167 -3.83 -14.41 40.53
CA CYS A 167 -3.80 -13.18 39.75
C CYS A 167 -2.61 -13.16 38.79
N VAL A 168 -1.44 -13.59 39.27
CA VAL A 168 -0.22 -13.74 38.44
C VAL A 168 -0.44 -14.76 37.33
N GLU A 169 -1.08 -15.90 37.64
CA GLU A 169 -1.40 -16.91 36.64
C GLU A 169 -2.38 -16.37 35.58
N SER A 170 -3.40 -15.60 36.00
CA SER A 170 -4.38 -15.01 35.10
C SER A 170 -3.76 -13.97 34.17
N GLU A 171 -2.91 -13.08 34.70
CA GLU A 171 -2.15 -12.12 33.90
C GLU A 171 -1.29 -12.83 32.86
N ARG A 172 -0.55 -13.87 33.26
CA ARG A 172 0.28 -14.64 32.32
C ARG A 172 -0.54 -15.23 31.16
N LYS A 173 -1.73 -15.77 31.44
CA LYS A 173 -2.63 -16.31 30.40
C LYS A 173 -3.09 -15.22 29.44
N LEU A 174 -3.48 -14.07 29.95
CA LEU A 174 -3.94 -12.94 29.13
C LEU A 174 -2.81 -12.38 28.26
N LEU A 175 -1.59 -12.27 28.79
CA LEU A 175 -0.42 -11.91 27.99
C LEU A 175 -0.13 -12.92 26.87
N VAL A 176 -0.34 -14.22 27.08
CA VAL A 176 -0.24 -15.22 26.01
C VAL A 176 -1.29 -14.98 24.93
N LEU A 177 -2.54 -14.69 25.31
CA LEU A 177 -3.63 -14.40 24.37
C LEU A 177 -3.41 -13.11 23.57
N ILE A 178 -2.78 -12.09 24.17
CA ILE A 178 -2.38 -10.86 23.46
C ILE A 178 -1.28 -11.13 22.43
N ASN A 179 -0.33 -12.00 22.77
CA ASN A 179 0.83 -12.28 21.91
C ASN A 179 0.55 -13.35 20.83
N GLU A 180 -0.44 -14.22 21.00
CA GLU A 180 -0.78 -15.28 20.05
C GLU A 180 -1.08 -14.75 18.62
N PRO A 181 -1.91 -13.70 18.41
CA PRO A 181 -2.24 -13.21 17.08
C PRO A 181 -1.05 -12.56 16.35
N VAL A 182 -0.02 -12.15 17.09
CA VAL A 182 1.25 -11.63 16.55
C VAL A 182 2.38 -12.66 16.62
N SER A 183 2.06 -13.91 16.90
CA SER A 183 3.01 -15.01 16.84
C SER A 183 3.55 -15.18 15.41
N ARG A 184 4.72 -15.80 15.29
CA ARG A 184 5.36 -16.05 14.00
C ARG A 184 4.46 -16.81 13.01
N GLU A 185 3.68 -17.77 13.52
CA GLU A 185 2.79 -18.59 12.69
C GLU A 185 1.60 -17.77 12.17
N GLU A 186 0.92 -17.03 13.04
CA GLU A 186 -0.23 -16.20 12.66
C GLU A 186 0.19 -15.06 11.71
N LEU A 187 1.32 -14.42 11.98
CA LEU A 187 1.88 -13.41 11.07
C LEU A 187 2.30 -14.01 9.73
N ALA A 188 2.74 -15.28 9.68
CA ALA A 188 3.05 -15.93 8.41
C ALA A 188 1.79 -16.13 7.55
N LYS A 189 0.67 -16.57 8.17
CA LYS A 189 -0.63 -16.69 7.50
C LYS A 189 -1.11 -15.33 6.96
N ILE A 190 -1.04 -14.28 7.78
CA ILE A 190 -1.40 -12.92 7.38
C ILE A 190 -0.52 -12.43 6.23
N ARG A 191 0.80 -12.64 6.29
CA ARG A 191 1.73 -12.22 5.23
C ARG A 191 1.50 -12.96 3.91
N TYR A 192 1.15 -14.24 3.96
CA TYR A 192 0.80 -15.01 2.78
C TYR A 192 -0.41 -14.40 2.07
N GLU A 193 -1.53 -14.21 2.79
CA GLU A 193 -2.74 -13.61 2.23
C GLU A 193 -2.49 -12.19 1.70
N ARG A 194 -1.66 -11.42 2.39
CA ARG A 194 -1.21 -10.10 1.93
C ARG A 194 -0.48 -10.16 0.59
N GLN A 195 0.44 -11.11 0.43
CA GLN A 195 1.24 -11.26 -0.79
C GLN A 195 0.39 -11.71 -1.97
N GLU A 196 -0.50 -12.69 -1.76
CA GLU A 196 -1.42 -13.17 -2.79
C GLU A 196 -2.40 -12.09 -3.23
N ALA A 197 -2.91 -11.31 -2.27
CA ALA A 197 -3.73 -10.14 -2.56
C ALA A 197 -2.96 -9.12 -3.42
N LEU A 198 -1.73 -8.79 -3.05
CA LEU A 198 -0.91 -7.85 -3.80
C LEU A 198 -0.61 -8.37 -5.22
N PHE A 199 -0.21 -9.64 -5.35
CA PHE A 199 0.13 -10.24 -6.64
C PHE A 199 -1.05 -10.22 -7.62
N SER A 200 -2.24 -10.61 -7.15
CA SER A 200 -3.45 -10.63 -7.97
C SER A 200 -3.81 -9.24 -8.48
N ASN A 201 -3.70 -8.22 -7.62
CA ASN A 201 -3.97 -6.83 -8.01
C ASN A 201 -2.92 -6.28 -8.98
N LYS A 202 -1.63 -6.60 -8.79
CA LYS A 202 -0.57 -6.19 -9.72
C LYS A 202 -0.82 -6.73 -11.13
N LYS A 203 -1.15 -8.02 -11.24
CA LYS A 203 -1.46 -8.65 -12.53
C LYS A 203 -2.65 -8.00 -13.24
N ALA A 204 -3.70 -7.66 -12.49
CA ALA A 204 -4.86 -6.99 -13.05
C ALA A 204 -4.53 -5.55 -13.49
N LEU A 205 -3.66 -4.84 -12.76
CA LEU A 205 -3.22 -3.49 -13.09
C LEU A 205 -2.37 -3.50 -14.36
N ASP A 206 -1.40 -4.42 -14.44
CA ASP A 206 -0.55 -4.58 -15.61
C ASP A 206 -1.39 -4.82 -16.87
N LEU A 207 -2.36 -5.74 -16.77
CA LEU A 207 -3.26 -6.04 -17.88
C LEU A 207 -4.13 -4.84 -18.29
N CYS A 208 -4.61 -4.04 -17.33
CA CYS A 208 -5.35 -2.82 -17.61
C CYS A 208 -4.49 -1.79 -18.35
N VAL A 209 -3.28 -1.53 -17.83
CA VAL A 209 -2.33 -0.57 -18.39
C VAL A 209 -1.88 -1.00 -19.77
N GLU A 210 -1.50 -2.27 -19.94
CA GLU A 210 -1.05 -2.82 -21.22
C GLU A 210 -2.14 -2.69 -22.29
N ASN A 211 -3.37 -3.11 -21.99
CA ASN A 211 -4.46 -3.04 -22.96
C ASN A 211 -4.83 -1.60 -23.31
N THR A 212 -4.86 -0.69 -22.33
CA THR A 212 -5.30 0.70 -22.54
C THR A 212 -4.22 1.52 -23.26
N LEU A 213 -2.94 1.27 -22.99
CA LEU A 213 -1.82 2.02 -23.57
C LEU A 213 -1.20 1.35 -24.80
N LYS A 214 -1.67 0.18 -25.23
CA LYS A 214 -1.13 -0.54 -26.39
C LYS A 214 -0.95 0.35 -27.63
N ASN A 215 -1.99 1.10 -28.00
CA ASN A 215 -1.95 1.96 -29.18
C ASN A 215 -0.98 3.15 -29.00
N VAL A 216 -0.81 3.64 -27.77
CA VAL A 216 0.16 4.71 -27.47
C VAL A 216 1.57 4.19 -27.66
N ALA A 217 1.88 2.99 -27.14
CA ALA A 217 3.17 2.36 -27.33
C ALA A 217 3.49 2.12 -28.82
N THR A 218 2.51 1.61 -29.59
CA THR A 218 2.68 1.38 -31.03
C THR A 218 2.89 2.68 -31.81
N ASP A 219 2.14 3.75 -31.53
CA ASP A 219 2.33 5.05 -32.20
C ASP A 219 3.72 5.64 -31.90
N LEU A 220 4.18 5.57 -30.65
CA LEU A 220 5.51 6.03 -30.26
C LEU A 220 6.63 5.23 -30.96
N GLN A 221 6.48 3.91 -31.06
CA GLN A 221 7.42 3.06 -31.80
C GLN A 221 7.48 3.43 -33.29
N ALA A 222 6.33 3.61 -33.94
CA ALA A 222 6.27 3.99 -35.35
C ALA A 222 6.91 5.36 -35.59
N ARG A 223 6.66 6.34 -34.71
CA ARG A 223 7.30 7.67 -34.78
C ARG A 223 8.80 7.61 -34.57
N THR A 224 9.26 6.79 -33.62
CA THR A 224 10.70 6.57 -33.37
C THR A 224 11.37 6.01 -34.61
N GLN A 225 10.78 4.97 -35.21
CA GLN A 225 11.30 4.33 -36.41
C GLN A 225 11.36 5.32 -37.59
N SER A 226 10.34 6.16 -37.76
CA SER A 226 10.33 7.20 -38.78
C SER A 226 11.47 8.22 -38.62
N ILE A 227 11.84 8.58 -37.38
CA ILE A 227 13.00 9.46 -37.13
C ILE A 227 14.30 8.75 -37.52
N ILE A 228 14.46 7.48 -37.13
CA ILE A 228 15.66 6.67 -37.45
C ILE A 228 15.85 6.57 -38.97
N GLU A 229 14.80 6.21 -39.70
CA GLU A 229 14.83 6.08 -41.16
C GLU A 229 15.19 7.39 -41.85
N CYS A 230 14.65 8.52 -41.36
CA CYS A 230 14.97 9.84 -41.89
C CYS A 230 16.45 10.21 -41.65
N ILE A 231 17.00 9.90 -40.48
CA ILE A 231 18.43 10.14 -40.19
C ILE A 231 19.31 9.31 -41.12
N ASP A 232 19.00 8.02 -41.28
CA ASP A 232 19.82 7.12 -42.09
C ASP A 232 19.77 7.51 -43.58
N GLY A 233 18.61 7.92 -44.10
CA GLY A 233 18.49 8.41 -45.49
C GLY A 233 19.20 9.74 -45.77
N LEU A 234 19.72 10.44 -44.75
CA LEU A 234 20.55 11.64 -44.91
C LEU A 234 22.06 11.36 -44.85
N LYS A 235 22.45 10.12 -44.54
CA LYS A 235 23.86 9.69 -44.55
C LYS A 235 24.29 9.15 -45.91
N ASP A 236 23.33 8.82 -46.79
CA ASP A 236 23.52 8.41 -48.18
C ASP A 236 23.62 9.61 -49.12
#